data_AF-A0A0N5BCU2-F1
#
_entry.id   AF-A0A0N5BCU2-F1
#
_cell.length_a   1.000
_cell.length_b   1.000
_cell.length_c   1.000
_cell.angle_alpha   90.00
_cell.angle_beta   90.00
_cell.angle_gamma   90.00
#
_symmetry.space_group_name_H-M   'P 1'
#
loop_
_entity.id
_entity.type
_entity.pdbx_description
1 polymer ?
#
loop_
_entity_poly.entity_id
_entity_poly.type
_entity_poly.pdbx_seq_one_letter_code
_entity_poly.pdbx_strand_id
1 'polypeptide(L)'
;MVFEVPCWYLFNDVQNLLIIWEGVMAIWEESHDKKIKSVELWKQYDDNYVYYNPPHIIKNITSEGYWTCAEVTGKFNNGKYFFYHAITPEKSKILFDFILKYLNTFIVNIEISLDPNPYRNWTESECQSRLRAWKNLCYHFSKKYFKINENYNMPI
;
A
#
# COMPACT_ATOMS: atom_id res chain seq x y z
N MET A 1 -20.51 9.97 -12.75
CA MET A 1 -20.69 10.59 -11.42
C MET A 1 -19.32 10.53 -10.76
N VAL A 2 -18.65 11.67 -10.60
CA VAL A 2 -17.31 11.72 -10.01
C VAL A 2 -17.51 11.77 -8.51
N PHE A 3 -17.32 10.63 -7.83
CA PHE A 3 -17.21 10.63 -6.39
C PHE A 3 -15.82 11.17 -6.07
N GLU A 4 -15.69 12.42 -5.61
CA GLU A 4 -14.71 12.65 -4.55
C GLU A 4 -15.16 11.72 -3.42
N VAL A 5 -14.43 10.63 -3.18
CA VAL A 5 -14.75 9.76 -2.06
C VAL A 5 -14.02 10.36 -0.86
N PRO A 6 -14.70 11.13 0.01
CA PRO A 6 -14.07 11.58 1.25
C PRO A 6 -13.49 10.36 1.96
N CYS A 7 -12.29 10.51 2.52
CA CYS A 7 -11.56 9.48 3.29
C CYS A 7 -10.80 8.40 2.48
N TRP A 8 -10.50 8.63 1.20
CA TRP A 8 -9.59 7.75 0.43
C TRP A 8 -8.20 8.34 0.21
N TYR A 9 -8.15 9.62 -0.14
CA TYR A 9 -6.91 10.33 -0.33
C TYR A 9 -7.06 11.82 0.01
N LEU A 10 -5.92 12.48 0.15
CA LEU A 10 -5.75 13.93 0.09
C LEU A 10 -4.75 14.22 -1.04
N PHE A 11 -4.98 15.27 -1.81
CA PHE A 11 -4.05 15.72 -2.85
C PHE A 11 -3.47 17.08 -2.50
N ASN A 12 -2.14 17.20 -2.55
CA ASN A 12 -1.42 18.46 -2.42
C ASN A 12 -1.00 18.94 -3.80
N ASP A 13 -1.72 19.94 -4.33
CA ASP A 13 -1.49 20.51 -5.67
C ASP A 13 -0.10 21.14 -5.82
N VAL A 14 0.45 21.72 -4.75
CA VAL A 14 1.75 22.40 -4.78
C VAL A 14 2.87 21.39 -5.05
N GLN A 15 2.81 20.25 -4.37
CA GLN A 15 3.82 19.19 -4.46
C GLN A 15 3.48 18.14 -5.53
N ASN A 16 2.26 18.14 -6.07
CA ASN A 16 1.70 17.05 -6.85
C ASN A 16 1.79 15.70 -6.10
N LEU A 17 1.49 15.73 -4.80
CA LEU A 17 1.62 14.62 -3.88
C LEU A 17 0.24 14.05 -3.57
N LEU A 18 0.08 12.75 -3.81
CA LEU A 18 -1.09 11.99 -3.39
C LEU A 18 -0.83 11.32 -2.05
N ILE A 19 -1.60 11.67 -1.03
CA ILE A 19 -1.57 11.06 0.29
C ILE A 19 -2.76 10.10 0.38
N ILE A 20 -2.51 8.79 0.50
CA ILE A 20 -3.60 7.79 0.59
C ILE A 20 -3.84 7.37 2.05
N TRP A 21 -5.11 7.15 2.36
CA TRP A 21 -5.56 6.75 3.70
C TRP A 21 -5.60 5.24 3.89
N GLU A 22 -5.83 4.83 5.14
CA GLU A 22 -5.90 3.45 5.56
C GLU A 22 -6.85 2.60 4.67
N GLY A 23 -6.35 1.45 4.26
CA GLY A 23 -7.04 0.48 3.42
C GLY A 23 -7.06 0.81 1.93
N VAL A 24 -6.44 1.91 1.50
CA VAL A 24 -6.35 2.29 0.08
C VAL A 24 -5.04 1.81 -0.54
N MET A 25 -5.15 1.15 -1.68
CA MET A 25 -4.02 0.77 -2.54
C MET A 25 -4.01 1.66 -3.78
N ALA A 26 -2.91 2.38 -3.99
CA ALA A 26 -2.62 3.03 -5.25
C ALA A 26 -1.86 2.07 -6.17
N ILE A 27 -2.26 1.97 -7.43
CA ILE A 27 -1.60 1.22 -8.50
C ILE A 27 -1.31 2.18 -9.65
N TRP A 28 -0.10 2.18 -10.19
CA TRP A 28 0.26 3.07 -11.29
C TRP A 28 1.21 2.46 -12.31
N GLU A 29 1.27 3.10 -13.47
CA GLU A 29 2.26 2.85 -14.52
C GLU A 29 3.26 4.01 -14.59
N GLU A 30 4.54 3.68 -14.77
CA GLU A 30 5.58 4.66 -15.04
C GLU A 30 5.87 4.75 -16.54
N SER A 31 6.15 5.96 -17.03
CA SER A 31 6.74 6.17 -18.36
C SER A 31 8.23 5.82 -18.38
N HIS A 32 8.85 5.82 -19.57
CA HIS A 32 10.28 5.64 -19.72
C HIS A 32 11.12 6.66 -18.90
N ASP A 33 10.57 7.85 -18.66
CA ASP A 33 11.20 8.90 -17.85
C ASP A 33 10.89 8.77 -16.34
N LYS A 34 10.38 7.62 -15.89
CA LYS A 34 9.92 7.36 -14.51
C LYS A 34 8.84 8.31 -14.00
N LYS A 35 8.03 8.86 -14.91
CA LYS A 35 6.87 9.68 -14.54
C LYS A 35 5.63 8.82 -14.40
N ILE A 36 4.85 9.04 -13.34
CA ILE A 36 3.54 8.42 -13.16
C ILE A 36 2.61 8.88 -14.29
N LYS A 37 2.05 7.93 -15.06
CA LYS A 37 1.12 8.23 -16.16
C LYS A 37 -0.32 8.35 -15.67
N SER A 38 -0.74 7.40 -14.85
CA SER A 38 -2.08 7.30 -14.29
C SER A 38 -2.01 6.53 -12.99
N VAL A 39 -2.91 6.86 -12.07
CA VAL A 39 -3.07 6.17 -10.78
C VAL A 39 -4.49 5.64 -10.69
N GLU A 40 -4.61 4.40 -10.26
CA GLU A 40 -5.87 3.77 -9.85
C GLU A 40 -5.82 3.57 -8.33
N LEU A 41 -6.83 4.04 -7.62
CA LEU A 41 -7.00 3.77 -6.20
C LEU A 41 -7.99 2.63 -6.02
N TRP A 42 -7.67 1.68 -5.16
CA TRP A 42 -8.46 0.50 -4.87
C TRP A 42 -8.72 0.39 -3.37
N LYS A 43 -9.95 0.06 -2.99
CA LYS A 43 -10.35 -0.21 -1.59
C LYS A 43 -11.47 -1.24 -1.54
N GLN A 44 -11.54 -1.97 -0.44
CA GLN A 44 -12.70 -2.79 -0.12
C GLN A 44 -13.86 -1.90 0.36
N TYR A 45 -15.07 -2.12 -0.18
CA TYR A 45 -16.30 -1.44 0.20
C TYR A 45 -17.49 -2.39 0.04
N ASP A 46 -18.31 -2.57 1.08
CA ASP A 46 -19.50 -3.45 1.12
C ASP A 46 -19.27 -4.82 0.47
N ASP A 47 -18.31 -5.58 1.01
CA ASP A 47 -17.89 -6.92 0.54
C ASP A 47 -17.42 -7.01 -0.92
N ASN A 48 -17.22 -5.85 -1.57
CA ASN A 48 -16.69 -5.72 -2.92
C ASN A 48 -15.41 -4.89 -2.93
N TYR A 49 -14.82 -4.76 -4.11
CA TYR A 49 -13.69 -3.88 -4.37
C TYR A 49 -14.11 -2.82 -5.37
N VAL A 50 -13.88 -1.56 -5.00
CA VAL A 50 -14.17 -0.42 -5.87
C VAL A 50 -12.86 0.27 -6.22
N TYR A 51 -12.82 0.87 -7.41
CA TYR A 51 -11.67 1.63 -7.87
C TYR A 51 -12.07 3.06 -8.25
N TYR A 52 -11.11 3.96 -8.13
CA TYR A 52 -11.24 5.36 -8.47
C TYR A 52 -9.98 5.89 -9.13
N ASN A 53 -10.14 6.67 -10.20
CA ASN A 53 -9.04 7.28 -10.92
C ASN A 53 -8.99 8.77 -10.55
N PRO A 54 -8.09 9.20 -9.64
CA PRO A 54 -7.95 10.61 -9.30
C PRO A 54 -7.66 11.46 -10.54
N PRO A 55 -8.35 12.59 -10.74
CA PRO A 55 -8.20 13.44 -11.93
C PRO A 55 -6.94 14.33 -11.90
N HIS A 56 -5.98 14.03 -11.02
CA HIS A 56 -4.83 14.86 -10.72
C HIS A 56 -3.57 14.39 -11.45
N ILE A 57 -2.66 15.32 -11.74
CA ILE A 57 -1.30 14.99 -12.20
C ILE A 57 -0.48 14.63 -10.97
N ILE A 58 -0.25 13.34 -10.75
CA ILE A 58 0.43 12.83 -9.55
C ILE A 58 1.91 12.63 -9.86
N LYS A 59 2.80 13.14 -9.00
CA LYS A 59 4.25 12.91 -9.09
C LYS A 59 4.74 11.93 -8.04
N ASN A 60 4.18 11.99 -6.84
CA ASN A 60 4.56 11.17 -5.71
C ASN A 60 3.32 10.62 -5.01
N ILE A 61 3.46 9.45 -4.41
CA ILE A 61 2.42 8.81 -3.60
C ILE A 61 3.03 8.52 -2.24
N THR A 62 2.31 8.88 -1.17
CA THR A 62 2.69 8.61 0.22
C THR A 62 1.45 8.21 1.00
N SER A 63 1.64 7.82 2.25
CA SER A 63 0.55 7.73 3.21
C SER A 63 0.86 8.49 4.50
N GLU A 64 -0.19 8.87 5.23
CA GLU A 64 -0.10 9.36 6.59
C GLU A 64 -0.73 8.29 7.49
N GLY A 65 0.14 7.51 8.13
CA GLY A 65 -0.19 6.28 8.83
C GLY A 65 -0.54 6.45 10.30
N TYR A 66 -1.51 5.66 10.77
CA TYR A 66 -1.59 5.32 12.19
C TYR A 66 -0.51 4.27 12.51
N TRP A 67 0.03 4.32 13.73
CA TRP A 67 1.09 3.46 14.26
C TRP A 67 0.88 1.93 14.11
N THR A 68 -0.37 1.48 13.97
CA THR A 68 -0.70 0.05 13.79
C THR A 68 -0.62 -0.42 12.34
N CYS A 69 -0.70 0.50 11.37
CA CYS A 69 -0.71 0.20 9.95
C CYS A 69 0.69 -0.11 9.40
N ALA A 70 0.74 -0.61 8.17
CA ALA A 70 1.97 -0.86 7.45
C ALA A 70 1.90 -0.24 6.05
N GLU A 71 3.02 0.26 5.56
CA GLU A 71 3.13 0.64 4.15
C GLU A 71 3.66 -0.55 3.38
N VAL A 72 2.91 -0.98 2.37
CA VAL A 72 3.28 -2.12 1.53
C VAL A 72 3.45 -1.62 0.10
N THR A 73 4.68 -1.68 -0.41
CA THR A 73 5.04 -1.21 -1.74
C THR A 73 5.60 -2.34 -2.57
N GLY A 74 5.60 -2.19 -3.90
CA GLY A 74 6.19 -3.19 -4.76
C GLY A 74 5.82 -3.03 -6.22
N LYS A 75 6.10 -4.08 -6.99
CA LYS A 75 5.92 -4.11 -8.44
C LYS A 75 5.26 -5.41 -8.86
N PHE A 76 4.32 -5.30 -9.79
CA PHE A 76 3.70 -6.42 -10.48
C PHE A 76 4.47 -6.78 -11.75
N ASN A 77 4.33 -8.02 -12.22
CA ASN A 77 5.03 -8.51 -13.42
C ASN A 77 4.59 -7.80 -14.71
N ASN A 78 3.39 -7.21 -14.74
CA ASN A 78 2.92 -6.40 -15.86
C ASN A 78 3.56 -4.99 -15.92
N GLY A 79 4.51 -4.70 -15.03
CA GLY A 79 5.23 -3.43 -14.99
C GLY A 79 4.58 -2.35 -14.11
N LYS A 80 3.33 -2.56 -13.65
CA LYS A 80 2.65 -1.66 -12.71
C LYS A 80 3.31 -1.72 -11.33
N TYR A 81 3.30 -0.58 -10.63
CA TYR A 81 3.73 -0.46 -9.25
C TYR A 81 2.53 -0.31 -8.33
N PHE A 82 2.74 -0.58 -7.04
CA PHE A 82 1.72 -0.34 -6.04
C PHE A 82 2.29 0.26 -4.75
N PHE A 83 1.42 1.00 -4.06
CA PHE A 83 1.62 1.54 -2.73
C PHE A 83 0.32 1.29 -1.97
N TYR A 84 0.38 0.56 -0.87
CA TYR A 84 -0.78 0.19 -0.07
C TYR A 84 -0.59 0.61 1.37
N HIS A 85 -1.49 1.46 1.86
CA HIS A 85 -1.59 1.75 3.28
C HIS A 85 -2.42 0.65 3.95
N ALA A 86 -1.71 -0.35 4.46
CA ALA A 86 -2.26 -1.62 4.86
C ALA A 86 -2.69 -1.65 6.33
N ILE A 87 -3.88 -2.21 6.57
CA ILE A 87 -4.50 -2.28 7.90
C ILE A 87 -3.95 -3.47 8.70
N THR A 88 -4.12 -4.67 8.16
CA THR A 88 -3.64 -5.93 8.75
C THR A 88 -3.12 -6.85 7.65
N PRO A 89 -2.27 -7.84 7.98
CA PRO A 89 -1.83 -8.85 7.03
C PRO A 89 -2.99 -9.60 6.35
N GLU A 90 -4.06 -9.92 7.09
CA GLU A 90 -5.21 -10.67 6.59
C GLU A 90 -5.98 -9.86 5.54
N LYS A 91 -6.31 -8.60 5.85
CA LYS A 91 -6.98 -7.71 4.89
C LYS A 91 -6.10 -7.46 3.66
N SER A 92 -4.79 -7.33 3.87
CA SER A 92 -3.82 -7.19 2.78
C SER A 92 -3.84 -8.40 1.86
N LYS A 93 -3.85 -9.62 2.42
CA LYS A 93 -3.90 -10.85 1.65
C LYS A 93 -5.12 -10.90 0.74
N ILE A 94 -6.30 -10.63 1.29
CA ILE A 94 -7.56 -10.69 0.54
C ILE A 94 -7.55 -9.66 -0.61
N LEU A 95 -7.10 -8.43 -0.35
CA LEU A 95 -6.98 -7.40 -1.38
C LEU A 95 -5.96 -7.78 -2.46
N PHE A 96 -4.78 -8.28 -2.07
CA PHE A 96 -3.78 -8.73 -3.04
C PHE A 96 -4.29 -9.89 -3.88
N ASP A 97 -4.90 -10.91 -3.27
CA ASP A 97 -5.49 -12.05 -4.01
C ASP A 97 -6.50 -11.57 -5.07
N PHE A 98 -7.34 -10.59 -4.70
CA PHE A 98 -8.26 -9.95 -5.64
C PHE A 98 -7.52 -9.22 -6.77
N ILE A 99 -6.59 -8.32 -6.45
CA ILE A 99 -5.87 -7.50 -7.44
C ILE A 99 -5.05 -8.37 -8.39
N LEU A 100 -4.36 -9.39 -7.88
CA LEU A 100 -3.56 -10.31 -8.69
C LEU A 100 -4.42 -11.09 -9.68
N LYS A 101 -5.59 -11.56 -9.23
CA LYS A 101 -6.57 -12.22 -10.10
C LYS A 101 -7.14 -11.25 -11.12
N TYR A 102 -7.53 -10.05 -10.70
CA TYR A 102 -8.14 -9.03 -11.55
C TYR A 102 -7.19 -8.56 -12.66
N LEU A 103 -5.94 -8.27 -12.32
CA LEU A 103 -4.91 -7.83 -13.26
C LEU A 103 -4.23 -8.98 -14.00
N ASN A 104 -4.58 -10.24 -13.69
CA ASN A 104 -3.93 -11.46 -14.19
C ASN A 104 -2.39 -11.36 -14.10
N THR A 105 -1.89 -11.08 -12.90
CA THR A 105 -0.47 -10.79 -12.64
C THR A 105 0.04 -11.45 -11.36
N PHE A 106 1.32 -11.25 -11.05
CA PHE A 106 1.94 -11.66 -9.79
C PHE A 106 2.89 -10.58 -9.27
N ILE A 107 3.21 -10.62 -7.98
CA ILE A 107 4.13 -9.68 -7.34
C ILE A 107 5.57 -10.12 -7.61
N VAL A 108 6.38 -9.21 -8.16
CA VAL A 108 7.81 -9.44 -8.45
C VAL A 108 8.67 -9.12 -7.23
N ASN A 109 8.37 -7.99 -6.58
CA ASN A 109 8.99 -7.58 -5.34
C ASN A 109 7.95 -6.93 -4.41
N ILE A 110 8.19 -7.07 -3.11
CA ILE A 110 7.35 -6.49 -2.08
C ILE A 110 8.22 -5.94 -0.95
N GLU A 111 7.92 -4.74 -0.50
CA GLU A 111 8.59 -4.09 0.60
C GLU A 111 7.54 -3.62 1.60
N ILE A 112 7.73 -4.01 2.86
CA ILE A 112 6.86 -3.61 3.96
C ILE A 112 7.65 -2.68 4.87
N SER A 113 7.11 -1.49 5.10
CA SER A 113 7.58 -0.58 6.14
C SER A 113 6.58 -0.58 7.29
N LEU A 114 7.07 -0.91 8.48
CA LEU A 114 6.27 -0.91 9.71
C LEU A 114 6.63 0.33 10.51
N ASP A 115 5.64 0.98 11.12
CA ASP A 115 5.94 1.97 12.17
C ASP A 115 6.65 1.25 13.33
N PRO A 116 7.88 1.67 13.67
CA PRO A 116 8.74 1.02 14.62
C PRO A 116 8.55 1.54 16.05
N ASN A 117 7.40 2.11 16.43
CA ASN A 117 7.11 2.35 17.84
C ASN A 117 6.17 1.30 18.49
N PRO A 118 6.60 0.02 18.59
CA PRO A 118 5.88 -0.98 19.35
C PRO A 118 5.81 -0.65 20.85
N TYR A 119 6.79 0.12 21.36
CA TYR A 119 6.98 0.37 22.79
C TYR A 119 5.99 1.36 23.39
N ARG A 120 5.12 1.98 22.58
CA ARG A 120 4.05 2.82 23.12
C ARG A 120 2.95 2.02 23.81
N ASN A 121 2.66 0.78 23.36
CA ASN A 121 1.50 0.01 23.83
C ASN A 121 1.63 -1.53 23.78
N TRP A 122 2.71 -2.12 23.26
CA TRP A 122 2.82 -3.57 23.07
C TRP A 122 4.02 -4.20 23.77
N THR A 123 3.84 -5.45 24.17
CA THR A 123 4.87 -6.34 24.68
C THR A 123 5.78 -6.85 23.56
N GLU A 124 6.99 -7.27 23.88
CA GLU A 124 7.92 -7.87 22.91
C GLU A 124 7.29 -9.04 22.13
N SER A 125 6.49 -9.87 22.80
CA SER A 125 5.80 -11.01 22.16
C SER A 125 4.80 -10.57 21.11
N GLU A 126 4.01 -9.52 21.38
CA GLU A 126 3.06 -8.95 20.41
C GLU A 126 3.78 -8.37 19.19
N CYS A 127 4.94 -7.74 19.41
CA CYS A 127 5.76 -7.17 18.34
C CYS A 127 6.33 -8.25 17.44
N GLN A 128 6.88 -9.31 18.03
CA GLN A 128 7.38 -10.47 17.31
C GLN A 128 6.26 -11.17 16.52
N SER A 129 5.06 -11.27 17.10
CA SER A 129 3.88 -11.84 16.44
C SER A 129 3.47 -11.02 15.23
N ARG A 130 3.38 -9.68 15.36
CA ARG A 130 3.10 -8.75 14.25
C ARG A 130 4.13 -8.87 13.13
N LEU A 131 5.41 -8.84 13.47
CA LEU A 131 6.50 -8.99 12.50
C LEU A 131 6.41 -10.33 11.75
N ARG A 132 6.12 -11.42 12.46
CA ARG A 132 5.94 -12.74 11.87
C ARG A 132 4.75 -12.78 10.92
N ALA A 133 3.63 -12.15 11.28
CA ALA A 133 2.45 -12.11 10.43
C ALA A 133 2.72 -11.37 9.10
N TRP A 134 3.39 -10.22 9.14
CA TRP A 134 3.80 -9.49 7.93
C TRP A 134 4.87 -10.24 7.12
N LYS A 135 5.83 -10.91 7.78
CA LYS A 135 6.79 -11.82 7.12
C LYS A 135 6.07 -12.92 6.35
N ASN A 136 5.09 -13.58 6.98
CA ASN A 136 4.31 -14.64 6.34
C ASN A 136 3.53 -14.14 5.13
N LEU A 137 2.97 -12.92 5.18
CA LEU A 137 2.33 -12.28 4.04
C LEU A 137 3.31 -12.08 2.87
N CYS A 138 4.51 -11.54 3.14
CA CYS A 138 5.55 -11.40 2.11
C CYS A 138 5.91 -12.74 1.47
N TYR A 139 6.17 -13.76 2.29
CA TYR A 139 6.51 -15.10 1.80
C TYR A 139 5.40 -15.73 0.95
N HIS A 140 4.14 -15.39 1.23
CA HIS A 140 3.01 -15.86 0.45
C HIS A 140 3.05 -15.34 -0.99
N PHE A 141 3.36 -14.04 -1.18
CA PHE A 141 3.32 -13.39 -2.49
C PHE A 141 4.67 -13.31 -3.22
N SER A 142 5.79 -13.24 -2.50
CA SER A 142 7.13 -13.17 -3.09
C SER A 142 8.11 -14.01 -2.27
N LYS A 143 8.52 -15.16 -2.82
CA LYS A 143 9.45 -16.08 -2.16
C LYS A 143 10.92 -15.63 -2.23
N LYS A 144 11.28 -14.78 -3.20
CA LYS A 144 12.68 -14.45 -3.53
C LYS A 144 13.07 -13.01 -3.25
N TYR A 145 12.14 -12.07 -3.41
CA TYR A 145 12.45 -10.63 -3.35
C TYR A 145 11.43 -9.94 -2.46
N PHE A 146 11.65 -10.02 -1.15
CA PHE A 146 10.92 -9.22 -0.18
C PHE A 146 11.88 -8.52 0.78
N LYS A 147 11.48 -7.33 1.23
CA LYS A 147 12.19 -6.54 2.22
C LYS A 147 11.22 -6.10 3.30
N ILE A 148 11.68 -6.09 4.55
CA ILE A 148 10.91 -5.55 5.67
C ILE A 148 11.78 -4.51 6.34
N ASN A 149 11.32 -3.28 6.33
CA ASN A 149 11.95 -2.18 7.03
C ASN A 149 11.37 -2.14 8.44
N GLU A 150 12.19 -2.55 9.40
CA GLU A 150 11.91 -2.47 10.84
C GLU A 150 12.28 -1.08 11.42
N ASN A 151 12.74 -0.15 10.58
CA ASN A 151 13.08 1.23 10.91
C ASN A 151 12.63 2.14 9.77
N TYR A 152 11.77 3.14 10.00
CA TYR A 152 11.81 4.42 9.29
C TYR A 152 10.92 5.45 10.00
N ASN A 153 11.42 6.68 10.06
CA ASN A 153 10.77 7.87 10.60
C ASN A 153 9.43 8.17 9.88
N MET A 154 8.32 7.57 10.29
CA MET A 154 7.04 8.23 10.02
C MET A 154 7.08 9.58 10.76
N PRO A 155 6.83 10.72 10.09
CA PRO A 155 6.84 12.01 10.76
C PRO A 155 5.83 11.98 11.90
N ILE A 156 6.28 12.39 13.09
CA ILE A 156 5.45 12.63 14.27
C ILE A 156 4.61 13.88 14.03
#